data_AF-A0A2J4PCL3-F1
#
_entry.id   AF-A0A2J4PCL3-F1
#
_cell.length_a   1.000
_cell.length_b   1.000
_cell.length_c   1.000
_cell.angle_alpha   90.00
_cell.angle_beta   90.00
_cell.angle_gamma   90.00
#
_symmetry.space_group_name_H-M   'P 1'
#
loop_
_entity.id
_entity.type
_entity.pdbx_description
1 polymer ?
#
loop_
_entity_poly.entity_id
_entity_poly.type
_entity_poly.pdbx_seq_one_letter_code
_entity_poly.pdbx_strand_id
1 'polypeptide(L)'
;RELLDLENLLILTEKSSLADYSAIISRPSTAEGCQGLCTRRKLTARELQVLELIIACNNSKRIAVLLDIDHKTVHSHKVHIMKKLGMNNSRIMNKSIVNMYQC
;
A
#
# COMPACT_ATOMS: atom_id res chain seq x y z
N ARG A 1 -10.62 -15.22 12.70
CA ARG A 1 -10.04 -13.92 12.26
C ARG A 1 -8.94 -14.29 11.30
N GLU A 2 -9.21 -14.26 10.00
CA GLU A 2 -8.18 -14.54 9.00
C GLU A 2 -7.19 -13.37 9.01
N LEU A 3 -5.92 -13.67 9.31
CA LEU A 3 -4.83 -12.72 9.16
C LEU A 3 -4.47 -12.76 7.67
N LEU A 4 -4.91 -11.76 6.90
CA LEU A 4 -4.45 -11.63 5.52
C LEU A 4 -2.97 -11.26 5.58
N ASP A 5 -2.11 -12.24 5.30
CA ASP A 5 -0.67 -12.01 5.13
C ASP A 5 -0.45 -11.18 3.86
N LEU A 6 -0.31 -9.86 4.03
CA LEU A 6 -0.12 -8.88 2.95
C LEU A 6 1.34 -8.71 2.56
N GLU A 7 2.25 -9.59 2.99
CA GLU A 7 3.71 -9.45 2.86
C GLU A 7 4.21 -9.23 1.42
N ASN A 8 3.39 -9.43 0.40
CA ASN A 8 3.76 -9.21 -1.00
C ASN A 8 2.71 -8.49 -1.86
N LEU A 9 2.00 -7.49 -1.32
CA LEU A 9 1.08 -6.68 -2.12
C LEU A 9 1.84 -5.89 -3.20
N LEU A 10 1.79 -6.38 -4.44
CA LEU A 10 2.27 -5.68 -5.62
C LEU A 10 1.14 -4.81 -6.18
N ILE A 11 1.36 -3.50 -6.24
CA ILE A 11 0.35 -2.56 -6.70
C ILE A 11 0.47 -2.39 -8.21
N LEU A 12 -0.57 -2.80 -8.93
CA LEU A 12 -0.84 -2.40 -10.31
C LEU A 12 -2.02 -1.43 -10.34
N THR A 13 -1.86 -0.39 -11.13
CA THR A 13 -2.87 0.65 -11.37
C THR A 13 -3.02 0.86 -12.87
N GLU A 14 -4.07 1.55 -13.30
CA GLU A 14 -4.24 2.00 -14.70
C GLU A 14 -3.02 2.77 -15.25
N LYS A 15 -2.16 3.30 -14.37
CA LYS A 15 -0.92 4.00 -14.74
C LYS A 15 0.32 3.10 -14.79
N SER A 16 0.17 1.82 -14.49
CA SER A 16 1.26 0.85 -14.60
C SER A 16 1.56 0.60 -16.08
N SER A 17 2.84 0.46 -16.41
CA SER A 17 3.26 0.17 -17.77
C SER A 17 2.91 -1.27 -18.15
N LEU A 18 2.77 -1.54 -19.45
CA LEU A 18 2.54 -2.89 -19.98
C LEU A 18 3.62 -3.89 -19.50
N ALA A 19 4.86 -3.42 -19.31
CA ALA A 19 5.96 -4.23 -18.79
C ALA A 19 5.73 -4.69 -17.34
N ASP A 20 5.01 -3.91 -16.53
CA ASP A 20 4.68 -4.31 -15.16
C ASP A 20 3.59 -5.39 -15.13
N TYR A 21 2.63 -5.30 -16.04
CA TYR A 21 1.61 -6.33 -16.22
C TYR A 21 2.24 -7.63 -16.74
N SER A 22 3.13 -7.54 -17.74
CA SER A 22 3.76 -8.72 -18.33
C SER A 22 4.70 -9.44 -17.36
N ALA A 23 5.36 -8.73 -16.43
CA ALA A 23 6.23 -9.32 -15.42
C ALA A 23 5.51 -10.24 -14.41
N ILE A 24 4.20 -10.08 -14.22
CA ILE A 24 3.38 -10.94 -13.35
C ILE A 24 2.90 -12.18 -14.12
N ILE A 25 2.38 -11.95 -15.34
CA ILE A 25 1.83 -13.02 -16.19
C ILE A 25 2.96 -13.96 -16.61
N SER A 26 4.10 -13.38 -16.97
CA SER A 26 5.29 -14.10 -17.38
C SER A 26 6.11 -14.39 -16.13
N ARG A 27 5.61 -15.24 -15.23
CA ARG A 27 6.30 -15.64 -14.00
C ARG A 27 7.75 -16.03 -14.33
N PRO A 28 8.76 -15.16 -14.10
CA PRO A 28 10.09 -15.48 -14.58
C PRO A 28 10.63 -16.52 -13.62
N SER A 29 11.00 -17.67 -14.17
CA SER A 29 11.62 -18.78 -13.45
C SER A 29 12.99 -18.43 -12.85
N THR A 30 13.46 -17.18 -12.99
CA THR A 30 14.75 -16.69 -12.52
C THR A 30 14.56 -15.48 -11.60
N ALA A 31 15.20 -15.56 -10.43
CA ALA A 31 15.02 -14.62 -9.31
C ALA A 31 15.46 -13.17 -9.59
N GLU A 32 16.16 -12.91 -10.69
CA GLU A 32 16.92 -11.67 -10.89
C GLU A 32 16.18 -10.63 -11.76
N GLY A 33 15.10 -11.00 -12.45
CA GLY A 33 14.36 -10.11 -13.36
C GLY A 33 13.24 -9.27 -12.73
N CYS A 34 12.73 -9.64 -11.54
CA CYS A 34 11.58 -8.98 -10.91
C CYS A 34 11.94 -7.98 -9.80
N GLN A 35 13.18 -8.00 -9.29
CA GLN A 35 13.52 -7.26 -8.07
C GLN A 35 13.37 -5.73 -8.23
N GLY A 36 13.60 -5.16 -9.41
CA GLY A 36 13.47 -3.72 -9.64
C GLY A 36 12.03 -3.20 -9.63
N LEU A 37 11.09 -3.94 -10.21
CA LEU A 37 9.67 -3.56 -10.22
C LEU A 37 9.00 -3.79 -8.87
N CYS A 38 9.27 -4.95 -8.27
CA CYS A 38 8.65 -5.37 -7.02
C CYS A 38 9.07 -4.50 -5.84
N THR A 39 10.33 -4.09 -5.75
CA THR A 39 10.80 -3.27 -4.61
C THR A 39 10.23 -1.85 -4.64
N ARG A 40 10.02 -1.26 -5.83
CA ARG A 40 9.54 0.13 -5.95
C ARG A 40 8.03 0.28 -5.73
N ARG A 41 7.25 -0.80 -5.92
CA ARG A 41 5.77 -0.78 -5.85
C ARG A 41 5.18 -1.58 -4.69
N LYS A 42 6.00 -2.23 -3.87
CA LYS A 42 5.55 -2.86 -2.63
C LYS A 42 5.41 -1.83 -1.52
N LEU A 43 4.34 -1.96 -0.74
CA LEU A 43 4.24 -1.25 0.54
C LEU A 43 5.27 -1.83 1.50
N THR A 44 5.96 -0.96 2.25
CA THR A 44 6.84 -1.43 3.33
C THR A 44 6.00 -1.97 4.48
N ALA A 45 6.60 -2.76 5.37
CA ALA A 45 5.91 -3.25 6.57
C ALA A 45 5.23 -2.12 7.37
N ARG A 46 5.90 -0.96 7.48
CA ARG A 46 5.34 0.19 8.18
C ARG A 46 4.20 0.85 7.43
N GLU A 47 4.28 0.92 6.11
CA GLU A 47 3.19 1.43 5.28
C GLU A 47 1.97 0.50 5.31
N LEU A 48 2.17 -0.82 5.36
CA LEU A 48 1.11 -1.81 5.55
C LEU A 48 0.41 -1.62 6.89
N GLN A 49 1.16 -1.50 8.00
CA GLN A 49 0.58 -1.22 9.32
C GLN A 49 -0.29 0.05 9.32
N VAL A 50 0.20 1.13 8.69
CA VAL A 50 -0.57 2.37 8.57
C VAL A 50 -1.82 2.15 7.71
N LEU A 51 -1.71 1.39 6.61
CA LEU A 51 -2.83 1.06 5.74
C LEU A 51 -3.91 0.25 6.46
N GLU A 52 -3.54 -0.78 7.21
CA GLU A 52 -4.44 -1.60 8.04
C GLU A 52 -5.23 -0.76 9.03
N LEU A 53 -4.56 0.18 9.71
CA LEU A 53 -5.24 1.05 10.65
C LEU A 53 -6.18 2.05 9.96
N ILE A 54 -5.89 2.48 8.73
CA ILE A 54 -6.80 3.28 7.89
C ILE A 54 -8.02 2.45 7.48
N ILE A 55 -7.83 1.18 7.08
CA ILE A 55 -8.91 0.23 6.79
C ILE A 55 -9.82 0.08 8.02
N ALA A 56 -9.23 -0.01 9.21
CA ALA A 56 -9.95 -0.04 10.48
C ALA A 56 -10.54 1.32 10.92
N CYS A 57 -10.68 2.29 10.00
CA CYS A 57 -11.26 3.62 10.21
C CYS A 57 -10.58 4.50 11.28
N ASN A 58 -9.30 4.27 11.59
CA ASN A 58 -8.57 5.13 12.51
C ASN A 58 -8.15 6.44 11.83
N ASN A 59 -8.29 7.57 12.54
CA ASN A 59 -7.74 8.84 12.09
C ASN A 59 -6.23 8.94 12.34
N SER A 60 -5.53 9.88 11.68
CA SER A 60 -4.07 9.99 11.78
C SER A 60 -3.55 10.19 13.21
N LYS A 61 -4.31 10.87 14.09
CA LYS A 61 -3.92 11.05 15.49
C LYS A 61 -4.00 9.73 16.26
N ARG A 62 -5.05 8.93 16.02
CA ARG A 62 -5.20 7.61 16.63
C ARG A 62 -4.14 6.64 16.13
N ILE A 63 -3.83 6.68 14.83
CA ILE A 63 -2.74 5.88 14.24
C ILE A 63 -1.40 6.23 14.89
N ALA A 64 -1.11 7.51 15.06
CA ALA A 64 0.11 7.99 15.71
C ALA A 64 0.28 7.41 17.11
N VAL A 65 -0.81 7.42 17.91
CA VAL A 65 -0.83 6.83 19.25
C VAL A 65 -0.66 5.30 19.21
N LEU A 66 -1.36 4.61 18.30
CA LEU A 66 -1.30 3.14 18.22
C LEU A 66 0.07 2.62 17.77
N LEU A 67 0.77 3.40 16.96
CA LEU A 67 2.06 3.04 16.39
C LEU A 67 3.26 3.70 17.09
N ASP A 68 3.00 4.46 18.16
CA ASP A 68 3.98 5.24 18.94
C ASP A 68 4.93 6.09 18.07
N ILE A 69 4.35 6.91 17.18
CA ILE A 69 5.08 7.81 16.29
C ILE A 69 4.40 9.17 16.18
N ASP A 70 5.11 10.18 15.69
CA ASP A 70 4.51 11.48 15.45
C ASP A 70 3.47 11.44 14.30
N HIS A 71 2.42 12.26 14.44
CA HIS A 71 1.37 12.40 13.44
C HIS A 71 1.88 12.88 12.07
N LYS A 72 2.98 13.64 12.00
CA LYS A 72 3.65 14.01 10.74
C LYS A 72 4.29 12.78 10.09
N THR A 73 4.83 11.85 10.88
CA THR A 73 5.35 10.57 10.35
C THR A 73 4.23 9.74 9.74
N VAL A 74 3.06 9.69 10.38
CA VAL A 74 1.86 9.07 9.78
C VAL A 74 1.49 9.73 8.46
N HIS A 75 1.53 11.07 8.38
CA HIS A 75 1.28 11.79 7.13
C HIS A 75 2.29 11.39 6.03
N SER A 76 3.58 11.33 6.34
CA SER A 76 4.63 10.89 5.40
C SER A 76 4.39 9.46 4.91
N HIS A 77 4.02 8.53 5.79
CA HIS A 77 3.65 7.17 5.40
C HIS A 77 2.44 7.18 4.45
N LYS A 78 1.39 7.97 4.73
CA LYS A 78 0.23 8.10 3.82
C LYS A 78 0.63 8.64 2.46
N VAL A 79 1.52 9.63 2.38
CA VAL A 79 2.04 10.15 1.11
C VAL A 79 2.74 9.06 0.30
N HIS A 80 3.59 8.25 0.94
CA HIS A 80 4.26 7.15 0.26
C HIS A 80 3.29 6.06 -0.18
N ILE A 81 2.33 5.68 0.67
CA ILE A 81 1.27 4.73 0.31
C ILE A 81 0.49 5.25 -0.90
N MET A 82 0.04 6.49 -0.88
CA MET A 82 -0.69 7.11 -1.99
C MET A 82 0.12 7.09 -3.29
N LYS A 83 1.40 7.47 -3.22
CA LYS A 83 2.30 7.45 -4.38
C LYS A 83 2.43 6.04 -4.97
N LYS A 84 2.56 5.02 -4.10
CA LYS A 84 2.64 3.62 -4.51
C LYS A 84 1.30 3.12 -5.07
N LEU A 85 0.18 3.54 -4.49
CA LEU A 85 -1.19 3.27 -4.95
C LEU A 85 -1.64 4.09 -6.17
N GLY A 86 -0.80 4.99 -6.68
CA GLY A 86 -1.19 5.89 -7.78
C GLY A 86 -2.35 6.83 -7.42
N MET A 87 -2.58 7.08 -6.14
CA MET A 87 -3.66 7.93 -5.64
C MET A 87 -3.18 9.37 -5.46
N ASN A 88 -3.98 10.33 -5.92
CA ASN A 88 -3.59 11.75 -5.91
C ASN A 88 -4.03 12.50 -4.65
N ASN A 89 -4.88 11.91 -3.80
CA ASN A 89 -5.47 12.62 -2.68
C ASN A 89 -5.77 11.68 -1.49
N SER A 90 -5.45 12.13 -0.28
CA SER A 90 -5.73 11.43 0.99
C SER A 90 -7.22 11.19 1.19
N ARG A 91 -8.09 12.10 0.73
CA ARG A 91 -9.54 11.90 0.74
C ARG A 91 -9.96 10.75 -0.16
N ILE A 92 -9.37 10.65 -1.36
CA ILE A 92 -9.61 9.53 -2.29
C ILE A 92 -9.12 8.23 -1.63
N MET A 93 -7.91 8.23 -1.08
CA MET A 93 -7.36 7.09 -0.35
C MET A 93 -8.30 6.60 0.75
N ASN A 94 -8.70 7.47 1.69
CA ASN A 94 -9.58 7.04 2.79
C ASN A 94 -10.95 6.57 2.25
N LYS A 95 -11.53 7.24 1.24
CA LYS A 95 -12.82 6.86 0.66
C LYS A 95 -12.74 5.51 -0.07
N SER A 96 -11.75 5.33 -0.95
CA SER A 96 -11.57 4.11 -1.74
C SER A 96 -11.28 2.90 -0.85
N ILE A 97 -10.43 3.07 0.16
CA ILE A 97 -10.11 2.00 1.10
C ILE A 97 -11.33 1.65 1.95
N VAL A 98 -12.00 2.64 2.55
CA VAL A 98 -13.18 2.37 3.38
C VAL A 98 -14.29 1.68 2.56
N ASN A 99 -14.50 2.10 1.31
CA ASN A 99 -15.51 1.49 0.43
C ASN A 99 -15.16 0.06 -0.03
N MET A 100 -13.88 -0.32 -0.06
CA MET A 100 -13.45 -1.68 -0.42
C MET A 100 -13.62 -2.69 0.72
N TYR A 101 -13.61 -2.22 1.97
CA TYR A 101 -13.60 -3.07 3.16
C TYR A 101 -14.85 -2.91 4.06
N GLN A 102 -15.79 -2.04 3.69
CA GLN A 102 -17.15 -2.05 4.22
C GLN A 102 -18.03 -2.87 3.27
N CYS A 103 -18.35 -4.10 3.67
CA CYS A 103 -19.53 -4.81 3.17
C CYS A 103 -20.80 -4.23 3.81
#